data_AF-A0A284VI10-F1
#
_entry.id   AF-A0A284VI10-F1
#
_cell.length_a   1.000
_cell.length_b   1.000
_cell.length_c   1.000
_cell.angle_alpha   90.00
_cell.angle_beta   90.00
_cell.angle_gamma   90.00
#
_symmetry.space_group_name_H-M   'P 1'
#
loop_
_entity.id
_entity.type
_entity.pdbx_description
1 polymer ?
#
loop_
_entity_poly.entity_id
_entity_poly.type
_entity_poly.pdbx_seq_one_letter_code
_entity_poly.pdbx_strand_id
1 'polypeptide(L)'
;MKTRINMIKDNQADVGIGTLIVFIAMILVAAVAAAVLIQTSGVLQQKAQQTGKEATAEVASNLKVTSLIGQTDATHSYVQKLNITVELAAGGTSIDFSKVVIKYINETTSTTLNLNTADSGATATLFNYSEERVGSGTPNHVLQAADLAVVTMDLSLMNQQLYPRKKGTII
;
A
#
# COMPACT_ATOMS: atom_id res chain seq x y z
N MET A 1 18.64 93.92 -0.77
CA MET A 1 18.74 93.29 -2.12
C MET A 1 18.48 91.79 -1.93
N LYS A 2 17.35 91.26 -2.42
CA LYS A 2 16.94 89.84 -2.24
C LYS A 2 17.30 89.05 -3.51
N THR A 3 18.19 88.09 -3.39
CA THR A 3 18.57 87.18 -4.48
C THR A 3 17.55 86.04 -4.57
N ARG A 4 16.89 85.87 -5.73
CA ARG A 4 16.04 84.70 -6.00
C ARG A 4 16.92 83.57 -6.53
N ILE A 5 16.94 82.44 -5.84
CA ILE A 5 17.58 81.20 -6.31
C ILE A 5 16.56 80.48 -7.18
N ASN A 6 16.83 80.33 -8.48
CA ASN A 6 16.03 79.49 -9.38
C ASN A 6 16.48 78.02 -9.21
N MET A 7 15.63 77.20 -8.58
CA MET A 7 15.78 75.74 -8.62
C MET A 7 15.39 75.22 -10.00
N ILE A 8 16.34 74.61 -10.72
CA ILE A 8 16.04 73.82 -11.92
C ILE A 8 15.49 72.47 -11.42
N LYS A 9 14.23 72.16 -11.73
CA LYS A 9 13.60 70.86 -11.39
C LYS A 9 13.88 69.85 -12.51
N ASP A 10 14.88 69.00 -12.32
CA ASP A 10 15.16 67.87 -13.22
C ASP A 10 14.21 66.67 -12.95
N ASN A 11 12.91 66.89 -13.15
CA ASN A 11 11.87 65.86 -12.96
C ASN A 11 12.05 64.62 -13.87
N GLN A 12 12.84 64.72 -14.95
CA GLN A 12 13.06 63.60 -15.87
C GLN A 12 13.99 62.53 -15.28
N ALA A 13 15.04 62.93 -14.53
CA ALA A 13 15.93 62.00 -13.85
C ALA A 13 15.20 61.27 -12.70
N ASP A 14 14.34 61.99 -11.96
CA ASP A 14 13.53 61.42 -10.87
C ASP A 14 12.51 60.39 -11.37
N VAL A 15 11.89 60.62 -12.54
CA VAL A 15 10.97 59.64 -13.16
C VAL A 15 11.73 58.40 -13.64
N GLY A 16 12.94 58.57 -14.18
CA GLY A 16 13.79 57.45 -14.64
C GLY A 16 14.29 56.54 -13.50
N ILE A 17 14.58 57.11 -12.33
CA ILE A 17 14.90 56.32 -11.14
C ILE A 17 13.65 55.56 -10.65
N GLY A 18 12.48 56.20 -10.69
CA GLY A 18 11.22 55.55 -10.32
C GLY A 18 10.88 54.33 -11.19
N THR A 19 11.10 54.41 -12.50
CA THR A 19 10.87 53.28 -13.42
C THR A 19 11.86 52.13 -13.20
N LEU A 20 13.14 52.41 -12.93
CA LEU A 20 14.14 51.38 -12.61
C LEU A 20 13.81 50.64 -11.30
N ILE A 21 13.34 51.35 -10.28
CA ILE A 21 12.94 50.73 -9.00
C ILE A 21 11.77 49.77 -9.22
N VAL A 22 10.73 50.19 -9.96
CA VAL A 22 9.58 49.34 -10.27
C VAL A 22 9.98 48.14 -11.14
N PHE A 23 10.90 48.35 -12.07
CA PHE A 23 11.41 47.27 -12.93
C PHE A 23 12.10 46.17 -12.11
N ILE A 24 13.00 46.55 -11.20
CA ILE A 24 13.67 45.58 -10.32
C ILE A 24 12.65 44.90 -9.39
N ALA A 25 11.73 45.67 -8.81
CA ALA A 25 10.68 45.12 -7.94
C ALA A 25 9.81 44.08 -8.67
N MET A 26 9.39 44.38 -9.91
CA MET A 26 8.60 43.45 -10.73
C MET A 26 9.36 42.17 -11.03
N ILE A 27 10.66 42.27 -11.35
CA ILE A 27 11.50 41.09 -11.60
C ILE A 27 11.60 40.20 -10.35
N LEU A 28 11.78 40.79 -9.16
CA LEU A 28 11.85 40.02 -7.92
C LEU A 28 10.53 39.31 -7.61
N VAL A 29 9.39 39.98 -7.79
CA VAL A 29 8.07 39.36 -7.62
C VAL A 29 7.86 38.23 -8.63
N ALA A 30 8.22 38.44 -9.89
CA ALA A 30 8.13 37.42 -10.93
C ALA A 30 9.01 36.19 -10.62
N ALA A 31 10.22 36.40 -10.09
CA ALA A 31 11.12 35.33 -9.70
C ALA A 31 10.56 34.46 -8.57
N VAL A 32 9.98 35.10 -7.53
CA VAL A 32 9.33 34.37 -6.43
C VAL A 32 8.09 33.63 -6.91
N ALA A 33 7.26 34.26 -7.74
CA ALA A 33 6.07 33.61 -8.32
C ALA A 33 6.43 32.38 -9.16
N ALA A 34 7.47 32.48 -10.01
CA ALA A 34 7.97 31.37 -10.81
C ALA A 34 8.52 30.24 -9.94
N ALA A 35 9.28 30.57 -8.88
CA ALA A 35 9.83 29.58 -7.95
C ALA A 35 8.72 28.77 -7.26
N VAL A 36 7.67 29.44 -6.77
CA VAL A 36 6.50 28.77 -6.16
C VAL A 36 5.74 27.93 -7.18
N LEU A 37 5.58 28.40 -8.41
CA LEU A 37 4.91 27.66 -9.48
C LEU A 37 5.67 26.37 -9.85
N ILE A 38 7.00 26.44 -9.94
CA ILE A 38 7.85 25.27 -10.21
C ILE A 38 7.80 24.29 -9.03
N GLN A 39 7.92 24.79 -7.80
CA GLN A 39 7.91 23.95 -6.59
C GLN A 39 6.58 23.19 -6.46
N THR A 40 5.45 23.89 -6.63
CA THR A 40 4.12 23.27 -6.55
C THR A 40 3.91 22.26 -7.67
N SER A 41 4.32 22.58 -8.90
CA SER A 41 4.26 21.65 -10.03
C SER A 41 5.12 20.39 -9.78
N GLY A 42 6.32 20.55 -9.22
CA GLY A 42 7.20 19.45 -8.88
C GLY A 42 6.62 18.51 -7.82
N VAL A 43 6.06 19.08 -6.73
CA VAL A 43 5.39 18.29 -5.69
C VAL A 43 4.19 17.55 -6.24
N LEU A 44 3.36 18.21 -7.06
CA LEU A 44 2.21 17.57 -7.71
C LEU A 44 2.63 16.45 -8.66
N GLN A 45 3.71 16.63 -9.43
CA GLN A 45 4.23 15.61 -10.32
C GLN A 45 4.76 14.40 -9.55
N GLN A 46 5.54 14.60 -8.49
CA GLN A 46 6.01 13.51 -7.64
C GLN A 46 4.84 12.77 -7.00
N LYS A 47 3.85 13.52 -6.49
CA LYS A 47 2.66 12.90 -5.90
C LYS A 47 1.86 12.11 -6.93
N ALA A 48 1.65 12.65 -8.13
CA ALA A 48 0.94 11.97 -9.22
C ALA A 48 1.65 10.70 -9.68
N GLN A 49 2.98 10.71 -9.75
CA GLN A 49 3.77 9.51 -10.05
C GLN A 49 3.64 8.47 -8.94
N GLN A 50 3.68 8.88 -7.67
CA GLN A 50 3.52 7.99 -6.55
C GLN A 50 2.12 7.36 -6.51
N THR A 51 1.05 8.15 -6.63
CA THR A 51 -0.31 7.60 -6.70
C THR A 51 -0.55 6.75 -7.93
N GLY A 52 0.08 7.06 -9.07
CA GLY A 52 0.04 6.21 -10.26
C GLY A 52 0.68 4.84 -10.01
N LYS A 53 1.83 4.81 -9.32
CA LYS A 53 2.49 3.55 -8.92
C LYS A 53 1.66 2.77 -7.90
N GLU A 54 1.15 3.44 -6.86
CA GLU A 54 0.30 2.82 -5.84
C GLU A 54 -0.98 2.26 -6.44
N ALA A 55 -1.66 3.01 -7.32
CA ALA A 55 -2.88 2.54 -7.99
C ALA A 55 -2.60 1.35 -8.93
N THR A 56 -1.47 1.37 -9.64
CA THR A 56 -1.07 0.24 -10.49
C THR A 56 -0.75 -1.00 -9.64
N ALA A 57 -0.06 -0.81 -8.51
CA ALA A 57 0.25 -1.88 -7.58
C ALA A 57 -1.04 -2.44 -6.95
N GLU A 58 -2.01 -1.60 -6.58
CA GLU A 58 -3.29 -2.03 -6.01
C GLU A 58 -4.08 -2.93 -6.97
N VAL A 59 -4.17 -2.57 -8.25
CA VAL A 59 -4.91 -3.39 -9.24
C VAL A 59 -4.14 -4.61 -9.72
N ALA A 60 -2.81 -4.58 -9.68
CA ALA A 60 -1.97 -5.71 -10.11
C ALA A 60 -1.78 -6.76 -9.01
N SER A 61 -1.80 -6.34 -7.74
CA SER A 61 -1.52 -7.21 -6.58
C SER A 61 -2.75 -8.04 -6.20
N ASN A 62 -3.08 -8.99 -7.07
CA ASN A 62 -4.13 -9.96 -6.79
C ASN A 62 -3.52 -11.27 -6.28
N LEU A 63 -4.07 -11.78 -5.17
CA LEU A 63 -3.83 -13.14 -4.71
C LEU A 63 -4.80 -14.08 -5.44
N LYS A 64 -4.27 -15.20 -5.92
CA LYS A 64 -5.06 -16.25 -6.54
C LYS A 64 -5.02 -17.49 -5.67
N VAL A 65 -6.20 -18.02 -5.35
CA VAL A 65 -6.33 -19.31 -4.65
C VAL A 65 -6.34 -20.43 -5.70
N THR A 66 -5.31 -21.28 -5.68
CA THR A 66 -5.16 -22.36 -6.66
C THR A 66 -5.87 -23.63 -6.21
N SER A 67 -5.78 -23.97 -4.91
CA SER A 67 -6.45 -25.15 -4.37
C SER A 67 -6.83 -24.99 -2.90
N LEU A 68 -7.87 -25.71 -2.50
CA LEU A 68 -8.39 -25.77 -1.13
C LEU A 68 -8.54 -27.24 -0.76
N ILE A 69 -7.81 -27.69 0.27
CA ILE A 69 -7.80 -29.09 0.71
C ILE A 69 -8.17 -29.14 2.19
N GLY A 70 -9.27 -29.83 2.50
CA GLY A 70 -9.68 -30.10 3.88
C GLY A 70 -9.17 -31.45 4.36
N GLN A 71 -8.62 -31.51 5.56
CA GLN A 71 -8.30 -32.75 6.25
C GLN A 71 -9.41 -33.05 7.26
N THR A 72 -9.99 -34.25 7.18
CA THR A 72 -11.00 -34.72 8.12
C THR A 72 -10.38 -35.23 9.41
N ASP A 73 -11.21 -35.34 10.44
CA ASP A 73 -10.84 -36.09 11.63
C ASP A 73 -10.72 -37.60 11.33
N ALA A 74 -10.17 -38.35 12.30
CA ALA A 74 -9.98 -39.79 12.16
C ALA A 74 -11.30 -40.56 11.92
N THR A 75 -12.44 -40.01 12.35
CA THR A 75 -13.75 -40.63 12.15
C THR A 75 -14.47 -40.16 10.87
N HIS A 76 -13.88 -39.23 10.11
CA HIS A 76 -14.44 -38.62 8.90
C HIS A 76 -15.81 -37.94 9.12
N SER A 77 -16.05 -37.44 10.33
CA SER A 77 -17.28 -36.78 10.74
C SER A 77 -17.29 -35.30 10.40
N TYR A 78 -16.14 -34.63 10.42
CA TYR A 78 -16.00 -33.20 10.12
C TYR A 78 -14.58 -32.87 9.62
N VAL A 79 -14.44 -31.71 8.97
CA VAL A 79 -13.13 -31.18 8.54
C VAL A 79 -12.49 -30.43 9.70
N GLN A 80 -11.28 -30.85 10.09
CA GLN A 80 -10.50 -30.26 11.19
C GLN A 80 -9.49 -29.22 10.73
N LYS A 81 -8.82 -29.45 9.59
CA LYS A 81 -7.79 -28.56 9.07
C LYS A 81 -8.08 -28.18 7.63
N LEU A 82 -7.78 -26.95 7.28
CA LEU A 82 -7.90 -26.45 5.92
C LEU A 82 -6.54 -25.94 5.44
N ASN A 83 -6.08 -26.49 4.33
CA ASN A 83 -4.89 -26.04 3.62
C ASN A 83 -5.32 -25.30 2.36
N ILE A 84 -4.94 -24.03 2.27
CA ILE A 84 -5.24 -23.14 1.16
C ILE A 84 -3.95 -22.90 0.41
N THR A 85 -3.87 -23.35 -0.84
CA THR A 85 -2.74 -23.05 -1.71
C THR A 85 -3.00 -21.75 -2.44
N VAL A 86 -2.10 -20.79 -2.25
CA VAL A 86 -2.16 -19.46 -2.83
C VAL A 86 -0.94 -19.19 -3.70
N GLU A 87 -1.18 -18.49 -4.80
CA GLU A 87 -0.15 -18.00 -5.72
C GLU A 87 -0.42 -16.52 -6.04
N LEU A 88 0.62 -15.82 -6.46
CA LEU A 88 0.49 -14.45 -6.93
C LEU A 88 -0.06 -14.44 -8.37
N ALA A 89 -1.00 -13.55 -8.67
CA ALA A 89 -1.48 -13.37 -10.04
C ALA A 89 -0.35 -12.90 -10.97
N ALA A 90 -0.49 -13.16 -12.27
CA ALA A 90 0.50 -12.74 -13.26
C ALA A 90 0.70 -11.21 -13.23
N GLY A 91 1.94 -10.77 -13.04
CA GLY A 91 2.27 -9.34 -12.92
C GLY A 91 1.97 -8.73 -11.55
N GLY A 92 1.57 -9.53 -10.55
CA GLY A 92 1.38 -9.08 -9.18
C GLY A 92 2.70 -8.67 -8.52
N THR A 93 2.60 -7.76 -7.55
CA THR A 93 3.74 -7.40 -6.70
C THR A 93 3.83 -8.33 -5.50
N SER A 94 5.02 -8.48 -4.92
CA SER A 94 5.23 -9.37 -3.77
C SER A 94 4.36 -8.99 -2.58
N ILE A 95 3.78 -9.99 -1.90
CA ILE A 95 2.84 -9.79 -0.78
C ILE A 95 3.44 -10.37 0.50
N ASP A 96 3.50 -9.55 1.54
CA ASP A 96 3.97 -9.94 2.87
C ASP A 96 2.80 -10.47 3.72
N PHE A 97 2.83 -11.77 4.03
CA PHE A 97 1.82 -12.46 4.83
C PHE A 97 1.82 -12.06 6.31
N SER A 98 2.85 -11.35 6.79
CA SER A 98 2.86 -10.77 8.14
C SER A 98 1.80 -9.69 8.33
N LYS A 99 1.33 -9.09 7.23
CA LYS A 99 0.28 -8.05 7.23
C LYS A 99 -1.05 -8.56 6.68
N VAL A 100 -1.08 -9.80 6.22
CA VAL A 100 -2.30 -10.44 5.71
C VAL A 100 -3.11 -10.94 6.90
N VAL A 101 -4.41 -10.72 6.80
CA VAL A 101 -5.40 -11.19 7.77
C VAL A 101 -6.39 -12.06 7.03
N ILE A 102 -6.70 -13.22 7.60
CA ILE A 102 -7.63 -14.18 7.00
C ILE A 102 -8.82 -14.32 7.92
N LYS A 103 -10.02 -14.14 7.38
CA LYS A 103 -11.26 -14.26 8.12
C LYS A 103 -12.00 -15.50 7.67
N TYR A 104 -12.22 -16.41 8.61
CA TYR A 104 -13.09 -17.55 8.41
C TYR A 104 -14.47 -17.27 9.01
N ILE A 105 -15.51 -17.61 8.27
CA ILE A 105 -16.91 -17.39 8.63
C ILE A 105 -17.65 -18.71 8.47
N ASN A 106 -18.20 -19.21 9.57
CA ASN A 106 -19.17 -20.30 9.57
C ASN A 106 -20.60 -19.73 9.63
N GLU A 107 -21.63 -20.58 9.63
CA GLU A 107 -23.04 -20.16 9.68
C GLU A 107 -23.40 -19.30 10.89
N THR A 108 -22.63 -19.38 11.97
CA THR A 108 -22.97 -18.75 13.27
C THR A 108 -21.88 -17.83 13.80
N THR A 109 -20.61 -18.09 13.48
CA THR A 109 -19.46 -17.40 14.08
C THR A 109 -18.46 -16.99 13.02
N SER A 110 -17.71 -15.94 13.32
CA SER A 110 -16.61 -15.48 12.50
C SER A 110 -15.38 -15.29 13.35
N THR A 111 -14.25 -15.81 12.86
CA THR A 111 -12.95 -15.64 13.50
C THR A 111 -11.98 -15.05 12.49
N THR A 112 -11.24 -14.04 12.95
CA THR A 112 -10.15 -13.42 12.22
C THR A 112 -8.84 -14.04 12.71
N LEU A 113 -7.99 -14.47 11.77
CA LEU A 113 -6.70 -15.07 12.03
C LEU A 113 -5.57 -14.15 11.53
N ASN A 114 -4.51 -14.07 12.34
CA ASN A 114 -3.26 -13.41 11.96
C ASN A 114 -2.17 -14.45 11.70
N LEU A 115 -1.04 -14.04 11.11
CA LEU A 115 0.08 -14.93 10.87
C LEU A 115 0.68 -15.45 12.19
N ASN A 116 0.90 -16.75 12.29
CA ASN A 116 1.75 -17.33 13.34
C ASN A 116 3.22 -17.16 12.95
N THR A 117 3.99 -16.42 13.74
CA THR A 117 5.44 -16.22 13.54
C THR A 117 6.31 -17.20 14.33
N ALA A 118 5.71 -18.09 15.12
CA ALA A 118 6.41 -18.95 16.06
C ALA A 118 6.57 -20.42 15.59
N ASP A 119 6.36 -20.72 14.29
CA ASP A 119 6.47 -22.05 13.67
C ASP A 119 5.75 -23.20 14.42
N SER A 120 4.78 -22.85 15.27
CA SER A 120 4.11 -23.79 16.18
C SER A 120 2.81 -24.37 15.60
N GLY A 121 2.62 -24.27 14.28
CA GLY A 121 1.40 -24.67 13.59
C GLY A 121 0.22 -23.70 13.78
N ALA A 122 -0.92 -24.01 13.17
CA ALA A 122 -2.11 -23.16 13.28
C ALA A 122 -2.76 -23.24 14.68
N THR A 123 -3.27 -22.13 15.19
CA THR A 123 -3.94 -22.03 16.51
C THR A 123 -5.33 -21.40 16.36
N ALA A 124 -6.06 -21.23 17.48
CA ALA A 124 -7.43 -20.68 17.48
C ALA A 124 -7.55 -19.26 16.89
N THR A 125 -6.46 -18.48 16.89
CA THR A 125 -6.43 -17.08 16.43
C THR A 125 -5.31 -16.81 15.41
N LEU A 126 -4.49 -17.81 15.09
CA LEU A 126 -3.34 -17.65 14.20
C LEU A 126 -3.35 -18.71 13.10
N PHE A 127 -3.15 -18.31 11.85
CA PHE A 127 -2.94 -19.20 10.72
C PHE A 127 -1.44 -19.49 10.55
N ASN A 128 -1.11 -20.68 10.06
CA ASN A 128 0.26 -21.02 9.68
C ASN A 128 0.47 -20.72 8.20
N TYR A 129 1.64 -20.19 7.84
CA TYR A 129 2.03 -19.97 6.46
C TYR A 129 3.30 -20.78 6.18
N SER A 130 3.33 -21.48 5.05
CA SER A 130 4.49 -22.24 4.61
C SER A 130 4.65 -22.10 3.10
N GLU A 131 5.88 -22.00 2.61
CA GLU A 131 6.18 -21.94 1.19
C GLU A 131 6.60 -23.32 0.70
N GLU A 132 5.79 -23.92 -0.18
CA GLU A 132 6.08 -25.21 -0.80
C GLU A 132 7.05 -25.06 -1.98
N ARG A 133 6.99 -23.91 -2.67
CA ARG A 133 7.93 -23.56 -3.74
C ARG A 133 8.38 -22.12 -3.58
N VAL A 134 9.69 -21.94 -3.45
CA VAL A 134 10.37 -20.64 -3.44
C VAL A 134 11.15 -20.50 -4.75
N GLY A 135 10.83 -19.48 -5.52
CA GLY A 135 11.47 -19.14 -6.79
C GLY A 135 12.85 -18.51 -6.62
N SER A 136 13.09 -17.82 -5.50
CA SER A 136 14.42 -17.36 -5.08
C SER A 136 14.48 -17.00 -3.58
N GLY A 137 15.53 -17.42 -2.86
CA GLY A 137 15.78 -17.03 -1.47
C GLY A 137 15.40 -18.08 -0.42
N THR A 138 15.29 -17.65 0.84
CA THR A 138 14.80 -18.45 1.98
C THR A 138 13.36 -18.06 2.29
N PRO A 139 12.54 -18.98 2.83
CA PRO A 139 11.19 -18.64 3.25
C PRO A 139 11.18 -17.47 4.21
N ASN A 140 10.44 -16.42 3.87
CA ASN A 140 10.44 -15.16 4.63
C ASN A 140 9.03 -14.57 4.82
N HIS A 141 7.98 -15.38 4.67
CA HIS A 141 6.58 -14.95 4.72
C HIS A 141 6.21 -13.93 3.62
N VAL A 142 7.02 -13.82 2.56
CA VAL A 142 6.75 -12.93 1.43
C VAL A 142 6.57 -13.76 0.18
N LEU A 143 5.34 -13.76 -0.35
CA LEU A 143 5.03 -14.45 -1.58
C LEU A 143 5.48 -13.62 -2.78
N GLN A 144 6.40 -14.16 -3.58
CA GLN A 144 6.90 -13.52 -4.80
C GLN A 144 6.36 -14.20 -6.07
N ALA A 145 6.71 -13.64 -7.23
CA ALA A 145 6.29 -14.21 -8.50
C ALA A 145 6.93 -15.61 -8.69
N ALA A 146 6.10 -16.56 -9.14
CA ALA A 146 6.43 -17.98 -9.29
C ALA A 146 6.53 -18.81 -7.99
N ASP A 147 6.28 -18.20 -6.84
CA ASP A 147 6.19 -18.92 -5.56
C ASP A 147 4.83 -19.61 -5.40
N LEU A 148 4.81 -20.64 -4.56
CA LEU A 148 3.58 -21.31 -4.14
C LEU A 148 3.60 -21.43 -2.62
N ALA A 149 2.62 -20.80 -1.97
CA ALA A 149 2.47 -20.87 -0.53
C ALA A 149 1.20 -21.62 -0.14
N VAL A 150 1.26 -22.21 1.04
CA VAL A 150 0.16 -22.91 1.69
C VAL A 150 -0.12 -22.22 3.02
N VAL A 151 -1.35 -21.75 3.15
CA VAL A 151 -1.91 -21.28 4.40
C VAL A 151 -2.67 -22.43 5.05
N THR A 152 -2.30 -22.78 6.28
CA THR A 152 -3.00 -23.80 7.08
C THR A 152 -3.75 -23.14 8.23
N MET A 153 -5.02 -23.53 8.38
CA MET A 153 -5.87 -23.15 9.51
C MET A 153 -6.44 -24.39 10.19
N ASP A 154 -6.57 -24.35 11.51
CA ASP A 154 -7.15 -25.42 12.30
C ASP A 154 -8.54 -25.02 12.83
N LEU A 155 -9.57 -25.57 12.19
CA LEU A 155 -10.96 -25.31 12.49
C LEU A 155 -11.40 -25.94 13.82
N SER A 156 -10.71 -26.98 14.27
CA SER A 156 -11.00 -27.62 15.56
C SER A 156 -10.59 -26.71 16.71
N LEU A 157 -9.41 -26.09 16.63
CA LEU A 157 -8.92 -25.16 17.65
C LEU A 157 -9.74 -23.86 17.69
N MET A 158 -10.31 -23.46 16.55
CA MET A 158 -11.20 -22.31 16.45
C MET A 158 -12.62 -22.57 16.97
N ASN A 159 -12.96 -23.81 17.35
CA ASN A 159 -14.33 -24.26 17.61
C ASN A 159 -15.29 -23.98 16.43
N GLN A 160 -14.78 -24.05 15.20
CA GLN A 160 -15.55 -23.82 13.96
C GLN A 160 -15.43 -24.98 12.98
N GLN A 161 -15.56 -26.21 13.49
CA GLN A 161 -15.51 -27.43 12.69
C GLN A 161 -16.54 -27.38 11.56
N LEU A 162 -16.13 -27.80 10.37
CA LEU A 162 -17.00 -27.83 9.21
C LEU A 162 -17.62 -29.22 9.06
N TYR A 163 -18.91 -29.32 9.36
CA TYR A 163 -19.69 -30.54 9.20
C TYR A 163 -20.12 -30.76 7.75
N PRO A 164 -20.38 -32.01 7.33
CA PRO A 164 -20.95 -32.31 6.03
C PRO A 164 -22.22 -31.49 5.78
N ARG A 165 -22.35 -30.94 4.55
CA ARG A 165 -23.49 -30.12 4.11
C ARG A 165 -23.63 -28.76 4.81
N LYS A 166 -22.63 -28.33 5.58
CA LYS A 166 -22.50 -26.96 6.09
C LYS A 166 -21.62 -26.10 5.17
N LYS A 167 -21.72 -24.78 5.32
CA LYS A 167 -20.98 -23.82 4.50
C LYS A 167 -20.01 -23.03 5.37
N GLY A 168 -18.80 -22.86 4.87
CA GLY A 168 -17.80 -21.93 5.40
C GLY A 168 -17.33 -20.98 4.31
N THR A 169 -17.10 -19.73 4.66
CA THR A 169 -16.57 -18.69 3.77
C THR A 169 -15.24 -18.20 4.30
N ILE A 170 -14.28 -17.98 3.40
CA ILE A 170 -12.95 -17.43 3.71
C ILE A 170 -12.83 -16.10 2.97
N ILE A 171 -12.38 -15.06 3.68
CA ILE A 171 -12.17 -13.70 3.16
C ILE A 171 -10.78 -13.23 3.57
#